data_AF-A0A183E4I8-F1
#
_entry.id   AF-A0A183E4I8-F1
#
_cell.length_a   1.000
_cell.length_b   1.000
_cell.length_c   1.000
_cell.angle_alpha   90.00
_cell.angle_beta   90.00
_cell.angle_gamma   90.00
#
_symmetry.space_group_name_H-M   'P 1'
#
loop_
_entity.id
_entity.type
_entity.pdbx_description
1 polymer ?
#
loop_
_entity_poly.entity_id
_entity_poly.type
_entity_poly.pdbx_seq_one_letter_code
_entity_poly.pdbx_strand_id
1 'polypeptide(L)'
;MPEWEKLGELYKDKKKVTIAKMNSINNEVPGLPILDVPTLALFIKGSTTPIYYKEDDRTTNAFSQFITTSLKSAAESSAKTKKPASKPKEETKKEEKTEKAEKTKKKGKKSKDEL
;
A
#
# COMPACT_ATOMS: atom_id res chain seq x y z
N MET A 1 6.17 14.05 2.48
CA MET A 1 7.50 13.42 2.54
C MET A 1 8.37 14.06 1.46
N PRO A 2 9.26 15.00 1.81
CA PRO A 2 9.94 15.84 0.83
C PRO A 2 10.74 15.04 -0.20
N GLU A 3 11.41 13.96 0.21
CA GLU A 3 12.14 13.07 -0.69
C GLU A 3 11.24 12.32 -1.69
N TRP A 4 9.98 12.03 -1.32
CA TRP A 4 9.02 11.38 -2.22
C TRP A 4 8.53 12.33 -3.31
N GLU A 5 8.29 13.59 -2.95
CA GLU A 5 7.86 14.61 -3.91
C GLU A 5 9.01 14.91 -4.90
N LYS A 6 10.25 15.04 -4.42
CA LYS A 6 11.45 15.15 -5.28
C LYS A 6 11.61 13.97 -6.23
N LEU A 7 11.39 12.74 -5.73
CA LEU A 7 11.40 11.55 -6.57
C LEU A 7 10.31 11.63 -7.66
N GLY A 8 9.10 12.08 -7.30
CA GLY A 8 8.03 12.32 -8.25
C GLY A 8 8.41 13.30 -9.34
N GLU A 9 9.06 14.41 -8.99
CA GLU A 9 9.58 15.39 -9.96
C GLU A 9 10.64 14.78 -10.88
N LEU A 10 11.59 14.01 -10.34
CA LEU A 10 12.65 13.35 -11.12
C LEU A 10 12.11 12.35 -12.17
N TYR A 11 10.94 11.77 -11.92
CA TYR A 11 10.32 10.77 -12.79
C TYR A 11 9.10 11.30 -13.56
N LYS A 12 8.75 12.58 -13.44
CA LYS A 12 7.57 13.19 -14.06
C LYS A 12 7.50 13.00 -15.57
N ASP A 13 8.63 13.12 -16.27
CA ASP A 13 8.72 12.99 -17.72
C ASP A 13 9.03 11.54 -18.19
N LYS A 14 9.25 10.61 -17.24
CA LYS A 14 9.64 9.23 -17.56
C LYS A 14 8.40 8.34 -17.69
N LYS A 15 7.93 8.14 -18.93
CA LYS A 15 6.73 7.33 -19.26
C LYS A 15 6.70 5.89 -18.73
N LYS A 16 7.82 5.33 -18.28
CA LYS A 16 7.93 3.92 -17.85
C LYS A 16 7.80 3.72 -16.34
N VAL A 17 7.89 4.78 -15.54
CA VAL A 17 7.86 4.70 -14.07
C VAL A 17 6.87 5.74 -13.57
N THR A 18 5.94 5.32 -12.73
CA THR A 18 4.94 6.20 -12.11
C THR A 18 5.15 6.19 -10.61
N ILE A 19 5.35 7.37 -10.03
CA ILE A 19 5.42 7.55 -8.58
C ILE A 19 4.03 7.93 -8.09
N ALA A 20 3.49 7.17 -7.15
CA ALA A 20 2.12 7.32 -6.65
C ALA A 20 2.08 7.25 -5.12
N LYS A 21 0.99 7.75 -4.53
CA LYS A 21 0.72 7.66 -3.09
C LYS A 21 -0.73 7.28 -2.84
N MET A 22 -0.96 6.50 -1.79
CA MET A 22 -2.28 6.07 -1.35
C MET A 22 -2.39 6.23 0.17
N ASN A 23 -3.54 6.70 0.65
CA ASN A 23 -3.83 6.71 2.08
C ASN A 23 -4.39 5.34 2.47
N SER A 24 -3.56 4.48 3.08
CA SER A 24 -3.93 3.11 3.47
C SER A 24 -4.85 3.03 4.69
N ILE A 25 -4.99 4.10 5.47
CA ILE A 25 -5.91 4.13 6.63
C ILE A 25 -7.36 4.18 6.15
N ASN A 26 -7.61 4.90 5.05
CA ASN A 26 -8.95 5.11 4.50
C ASN A 26 -9.22 4.28 3.24
N ASN A 27 -8.22 3.54 2.74
CA ASN A 27 -8.34 2.77 1.51
C ASN A 27 -7.64 1.42 1.68
N GLU A 28 -8.41 0.35 1.53
CA GLU A 28 -7.91 -1.03 1.52
C GLU A 28 -7.86 -1.55 0.09
N VAL A 29 -6.80 -2.28 -0.26
CA VAL A 29 -6.65 -2.90 -1.57
C VAL A 29 -6.67 -4.43 -1.41
N PRO A 30 -7.63 -5.14 -2.02
CA PRO A 30 -7.68 -6.59 -1.96
C PRO A 30 -6.37 -7.24 -2.42
N GLY A 31 -5.85 -8.18 -1.63
CA GLY A 31 -4.59 -8.88 -1.92
C GLY A 31 -3.32 -8.09 -1.60
N LEU A 32 -3.45 -6.87 -1.04
CA LEU A 32 -2.31 -6.05 -0.60
C LEU A 32 -2.54 -5.56 0.85
N PRO A 33 -2.38 -6.44 1.85
CA PRO A 33 -2.47 -6.02 3.25
C PRO A 33 -1.32 -5.07 3.60
N ILE A 34 -1.66 -3.92 4.18
CA ILE A 34 -0.69 -2.93 4.67
C ILE A 34 -0.68 -3.02 6.20
N LEU A 35 0.41 -3.56 6.77
CA LEU A 35 0.53 -3.80 8.21
C LEU A 35 1.18 -2.62 8.95
N ASP A 36 2.07 -1.90 8.27
CA ASP A 36 2.82 -0.78 8.86
C ASP A 36 2.85 0.41 7.89
N VAL A 37 2.86 1.63 8.43
CA VAL A 37 2.88 2.86 7.65
C VAL A 37 4.10 3.72 8.01
N PRO A 38 4.86 4.21 7.02
CA PRO A 38 4.67 4.03 5.58
C PRO A 38 5.18 2.66 5.08
N THR A 39 4.42 2.04 4.17
CA THR A 39 4.87 0.91 3.35
C THR A 39 5.19 1.39 1.94
N LEU A 40 6.36 1.02 1.42
CA LEU A 40 6.76 1.32 0.05
C LEU A 40 6.83 0.02 -0.76
N ALA A 41 6.14 0.00 -1.89
CA ALA A 41 6.04 -1.15 -2.78
C ALA A 41 6.25 -0.73 -4.24
N LEU A 42 7.05 -1.51 -4.96
CA LEU A 42 7.27 -1.37 -6.40
C LEU A 42 6.50 -2.45 -7.15
N PHE A 43 5.69 -2.02 -8.11
CA PHE A 43 4.91 -2.89 -8.98
C PHE A 43 5.53 -2.89 -10.37
N ILE A 44 6.05 -4.04 -10.79
CA ILE A 44 6.66 -4.20 -12.11
C ILE A 44 5.58 -4.63 -13.11
N LYS A 45 5.56 -3.99 -14.29
CA LYS A 45 4.63 -4.34 -15.37
C LYS A 45 4.73 -5.83 -15.71
N GLY A 46 3.59 -6.53 -15.67
CA GLY A 46 3.50 -7.96 -15.94
C GLY A 46 3.72 -8.86 -14.71
N SER A 47 4.08 -8.31 -13.55
CA SER A 47 4.09 -9.01 -12.27
C SER A 47 2.86 -8.60 -11.45
N THR A 48 2.25 -9.57 -10.77
CA THR A 48 1.21 -9.34 -9.76
C THR A 48 1.77 -9.21 -8.35
N THR A 49 3.06 -9.53 -8.17
CA THR A 49 3.72 -9.54 -6.86
C THR A 49 4.48 -8.23 -6.64
N PRO A 50 4.18 -7.48 -5.57
CA PRO A 50 4.94 -6.28 -5.22
C PRO A 50 6.34 -6.62 -4.71
N ILE A 51 7.29 -5.73 -4.97
CA ILE A 51 8.62 -5.75 -4.37
C ILE A 51 8.63 -4.68 -3.27
N TYR A 52 8.72 -5.11 -2.01
CA TYR A 52 8.76 -4.20 -0.87
C TYR A 52 10.14 -3.60 -0.68
N TYR A 53 10.18 -2.29 -0.41
CA TYR A 53 11.40 -1.62 0.01
C TYR A 53 11.73 -2.02 1.45
N LYS A 54 12.97 -2.47 1.69
CA LYS A 54 13.41 -2.98 3.00
C LYS A 54 14.46 -2.12 3.69
N GLU A 55 15.01 -1.17 2.95
CA GLU A 55 16.15 -0.39 3.42
C GLU A 55 15.67 0.74 4.32
N ASP A 56 16.49 1.09 5.32
CA ASP A 56 16.14 2.15 6.27
C ASP A 56 16.31 3.55 5.66
N ASP A 57 17.18 3.70 4.65
CA ASP A 57 17.43 4.98 3.99
C ASP A 57 16.21 5.41 3.15
N ARG A 58 15.73 6.63 3.36
CA ARG A 58 14.55 7.18 2.67
C ARG A 58 14.88 8.41 1.84
N THR A 59 16.06 8.39 1.22
CA THR A 59 16.52 9.43 0.28
C THR A 59 16.08 9.18 -1.15
N THR A 60 15.97 10.26 -1.93
CA THR A 60 15.67 10.21 -3.38
C THR A 60 16.63 9.29 -4.14
N ASN A 61 17.91 9.29 -3.75
CA ASN A 61 18.94 8.44 -4.38
C ASN A 61 18.72 6.96 -4.08
N ALA A 62 18.47 6.60 -2.83
CA ALA A 62 18.21 5.22 -2.44
C ALA A 62 16.96 4.65 -3.14
N PHE A 63 15.89 5.43 -3.24
CA PHE A 63 14.71 5.03 -4.00
C PHE A 63 15.00 4.86 -5.49
N SER A 64 15.77 5.77 -6.09
CA SER A 64 16.14 5.68 -7.52
C SER A 64 16.98 4.44 -7.82
N GLN A 65 17.93 4.10 -6.94
CA GLN A 65 18.73 2.89 -7.05
C GLN A 65 17.85 1.64 -6.92
N PHE A 66 16.96 1.60 -5.93
CA PHE A 66 16.03 0.49 -5.74
C PHE A 66 15.15 0.24 -6.97
N ILE A 67 14.57 1.30 -7.56
CA ILE A 67 13.77 1.21 -8.79
C ILE A 67 14.62 0.63 -9.93
N THR A 68 15.82 1.16 -10.12
CA THR A 68 16.71 0.76 -11.23
C THR A 68 17.17 -0.70 -11.11
N THR A 69 17.61 -1.11 -9.92
CA THR A 69 18.07 -2.47 -9.64
C THR A 69 16.93 -3.48 -9.77
N SER A 70 15.75 -3.15 -9.23
CA SER A 70 14.57 -4.02 -9.32
C SER A 70 14.08 -4.19 -10.76
N LEU A 71 14.07 -3.11 -11.55
CA LEU A 71 13.71 -3.18 -12.97
C LEU A 71 14.70 -4.02 -13.78
N LYS A 72 16.01 -3.90 -13.50
CA LYS A 72 17.04 -4.70 -14.16
C LYS A 72 16.88 -6.18 -13.84
N SER A 73 16.74 -6.53 -12.56
CA SER A 73 16.54 -7.91 -12.10
C SER A 73 15.26 -8.53 -12.69
N ALA A 74 14.17 -7.76 -12.77
CA ALA A 74 12.92 -8.21 -13.37
C ALA A 74 13.05 -8.45 -14.88
N ALA A 75 13.78 -7.57 -15.60
CA ALA A 75 14.05 -7.75 -17.02
C ALA A 75 14.83 -9.05 -17.29
N GLU A 76 15.87 -9.32 -16.50
CA GLU A 76 16.67 -10.55 -16.59
C GLU A 76 15.84 -11.81 -16.28
N SER A 77 14.94 -11.73 -15.31
CA SER A 77 14.05 -12.84 -14.93
C SER A 77 12.98 -13.11 -16.01
N SER A 78 12.45 -12.06 -16.63
CA SER A 78 11.43 -12.15 -17.67
C SER A 78 11.95 -12.72 -19.00
N ALA A 79 13.25 -12.58 -19.28
CA ALA A 79 13.88 -13.15 -20.48
C ALA A 79 13.94 -14.69 -20.46
N LYS A 80 13.87 -15.32 -19.28
CA LYS A 80 13.94 -16.79 -19.12
C LYS A 80 12.59 -17.51 -19.12
N THR A 81 11.45 -16.81 -19.00
CA THR A 81 10.19 -17.50 -18.67
C THR A 81 8.98 -16.90 -19.38
N LYS A 82 8.75 -17.29 -20.65
CA LYS A 82 7.44 -17.13 -21.30
C LYS A 82 6.56 -18.37 -21.02
N LYS A 83 5.77 -18.38 -19.95
CA LYS A 83 4.51 -19.16 -19.85
C LYS A 83 3.61 -18.62 -18.72
N PRO A 84 2.27 -18.51 -18.90
CA PRO A 84 1.43 -17.59 -18.15
C PRO A 84 0.80 -18.15 -16.86
N ALA A 85 0.59 -17.23 -15.93
CA ALA A 85 -0.53 -17.06 -15.00
C ALA A 85 -1.28 -18.31 -14.51
N SER A 86 -1.14 -18.61 -13.21
CA SER A 86 -2.10 -19.42 -12.44
C SER A 86 -2.86 -18.48 -11.50
N LYS A 87 -4.19 -18.45 -11.68
CA LYS A 87 -5.18 -17.71 -10.88
C LYS A 87 -5.03 -18.00 -9.36
N PRO A 88 -5.30 -17.02 -8.48
CA PRO A 88 -5.51 -17.30 -7.07
C PRO A 88 -6.79 -18.12 -6.89
N LYS A 89 -6.67 -19.22 -6.16
CA LYS A 89 -7.78 -20.07 -5.72
C LYS A 89 -8.47 -19.38 -4.55
N GLU A 90 -9.75 -19.10 -4.76
CA GLU A 90 -10.76 -18.75 -3.77
C GLU A 90 -10.81 -19.83 -2.68
N GLU A 91 -10.66 -19.43 -1.41
CA GLU A 91 -11.08 -20.25 -0.28
C GLU A 91 -11.85 -19.40 0.73
N THR A 92 -13.14 -19.66 0.76
CA THR A 92 -14.12 -19.21 1.75
C THR A 92 -13.93 -19.97 3.06
N LYS A 93 -13.85 -19.25 4.19
CA LYS A 93 -14.37 -19.71 5.50
C LYS A 93 -14.58 -18.49 6.41
N LYS A 94 -15.81 -17.97 6.48
CA LYS A 94 -16.90 -18.30 7.42
C LYS A 94 -16.72 -17.66 8.81
N GLU A 95 -17.54 -16.62 9.03
CA GLU A 95 -18.23 -16.18 10.25
C GLU A 95 -17.50 -16.26 11.60
N GLU A 96 -17.34 -15.12 12.27
CA GLU A 96 -18.02 -14.91 13.56
C GLU A 96 -18.36 -13.43 13.78
N LYS A 97 -19.65 -13.22 14.06
CA LYS A 97 -20.32 -11.95 14.34
C LYS A 97 -20.41 -11.83 15.86
N THR A 98 -19.81 -10.81 16.47
CA THR A 98 -20.37 -10.28 17.73
C THR A 98 -20.36 -8.75 17.75
N GLU A 99 -21.50 -8.27 17.27
CA GLU A 99 -22.17 -7.01 17.50
C GLU A 99 -22.10 -6.55 18.96
N LYS A 100 -21.65 -5.32 19.20
CA LYS A 100 -22.14 -4.52 20.33
C LYS A 100 -22.30 -3.06 19.89
N ALA A 101 -23.41 -2.83 19.19
CA ALA A 101 -24.00 -1.52 19.02
C ALA A 101 -25.09 -1.37 20.09
N GLU A 102 -24.88 -0.50 21.09
CA GLU A 102 -25.97 0.01 21.92
C GLU A 102 -26.09 1.51 21.64
N LYS A 103 -27.17 1.90 20.96
CA LYS A 103 -27.52 3.29 20.67
C LYS A 103 -28.86 3.59 21.33
N THR A 104 -28.84 4.58 22.23
CA THR A 104 -29.90 5.58 22.50
C THR A 104 -31.23 5.10 23.11
N LYS A 105 -31.88 5.79 24.07
CA LYS A 105 -32.26 7.23 24.01
C LYS A 105 -32.96 7.71 25.31
N LYS A 106 -32.66 8.97 25.72
CA LYS A 106 -33.52 10.02 26.37
C LYS A 106 -34.12 9.69 27.77
N LYS A 107 -34.22 10.59 28.77
CA LYS A 107 -34.53 12.04 28.80
C LYS A 107 -34.47 12.54 30.27
N GLY A 108 -34.11 13.81 30.52
CA GLY A 108 -34.40 14.56 31.78
C GLY A 108 -33.14 15.18 32.41
N LYS A 109 -32.71 16.42 32.07
CA LYS A 109 -33.23 17.77 32.41
C LYS A 109 -32.91 18.22 33.86
N LYS A 110 -32.06 19.27 33.94
CA LYS A 110 -31.99 20.42 34.87
C LYS A 110 -30.98 20.46 36.04
N SER A 111 -30.20 21.56 36.02
CA SER A 111 -29.66 22.43 37.10
C SER A 111 -28.65 21.79 38.07
N LYS A 112 -27.37 22.20 38.21
CA LYS A 112 -26.75 23.51 38.54
C LYS A 112 -27.37 24.19 39.76
N ASP A 113 -26.75 23.97 40.92
CA ASP A 113 -26.65 24.79 42.15
C ASP A 113 -25.66 24.00 43.05
N GLU A 114 -24.38 24.39 43.20
CA GLU A 114 -23.88 25.30 44.25
C GLU A 114 -24.59 25.15 45.60
N LEU A 115 -23.98 24.37 46.50
CA LEU A 115 -23.91 24.68 47.93
C LEU A 115 -22.64 24.04 48.52
#